data_AF-A0A0C3RTM6-F1
#
_entry.id   AF-A0A0C3RTM6-F1
#
_cell.length_a   1.000
_cell.length_b   1.000
_cell.length_c   1.000
_cell.angle_alpha   90.00
_cell.angle_beta   90.00
_cell.angle_gamma   90.00
#
_symmetry.space_group_name_H-M   'P 1'
#
loop_
_entity.id
_entity.type
_entity.pdbx_description
1 polymer ?
#
loop_
_entity_poly.entity_id
_entity_poly.type
_entity_poly.pdbx_seq_one_letter_code
_entity_poly.pdbx_strand_id
1 'polypeptide(L)'
;MIGIVLTLTSVLLIHLIFTAQYHWPLAPVNYALQLSAVITLLVSLIATLNVVLDTATNESRQWPYMLTYIAVDIPPLQLPDRTGWKQGELAAWLLMNATTSALIQITHIQFLTLLFPSSLERRLIFILLGPLAIVAAIMQLVPLNDDDADGKLTSLAGAVQNVCNA
;
A
#
# COMPACT_ATOMS: atom_id res chain seq x y z
N MET A 1 6.51 -12.64 -6.34
CA MET A 1 5.70 -12.30 -5.14
C MET A 1 4.33 -11.73 -5.48
N ILE A 2 4.19 -10.78 -6.43
CA ILE A 2 2.90 -10.17 -6.83
C ILE A 2 1.80 -11.21 -7.09
N GLY A 3 2.11 -12.29 -7.84
CA GLY A 3 1.12 -13.34 -8.12
C GLY A 3 0.57 -14.04 -6.87
N ILE A 4 1.39 -14.27 -5.83
CA ILE A 4 0.96 -14.87 -4.57
C ILE A 4 0.07 -13.89 -3.80
N VAL A 5 0.49 -12.62 -3.70
CA VAL A 5 -0.31 -11.61 -3.00
C VAL A 5 -1.65 -11.40 -3.71
N LEU A 6 -1.67 -11.41 -5.05
CA LEU A 6 -2.88 -11.29 -5.85
C LEU A 6 -3.85 -12.45 -5.60
N THR A 7 -3.37 -13.70 -5.62
CA THR A 7 -4.24 -14.86 -5.37
C THR A 7 -4.78 -14.86 -3.95
N LEU A 8 -3.95 -14.61 -2.95
CA LEU A 8 -4.37 -14.54 -1.54
C LEU A 8 -5.40 -13.41 -1.32
N THR A 9 -5.15 -12.23 -1.89
CA THR A 9 -6.07 -11.08 -1.79
C THR A 9 -7.40 -11.38 -2.48
N SER A 10 -7.39 -12.08 -3.63
CA SER A 10 -8.60 -12.47 -4.36
C SER A 10 -9.42 -13.49 -3.58
N VAL A 11 -8.78 -14.53 -3.02
CA VAL A 11 -9.44 -15.53 -2.18
C VAL A 11 -10.02 -14.87 -0.93
N LEU A 12 -9.29 -13.95 -0.31
CA LEU A 12 -9.75 -13.20 0.84
C LEU A 12 -10.99 -12.36 0.51
N LEU A 13 -11.00 -11.65 -0.63
CA LEU A 13 -12.16 -10.88 -1.07
C LEU A 13 -13.41 -11.75 -1.22
N ILE A 14 -13.27 -12.88 -1.93
CA ILE A 14 -14.37 -13.83 -2.12
C ILE A 14 -14.89 -14.33 -0.77
N HIS A 15 -13.98 -14.64 0.15
CA HIS A 15 -14.32 -15.07 1.50
C HIS A 15 -15.11 -13.98 2.26
N LEU A 16 -14.65 -12.72 2.24
CA LEU A 16 -15.35 -11.62 2.90
C LEU A 16 -16.76 -11.37 2.34
N ILE A 17 -16.96 -11.55 1.03
CA ILE A 17 -18.28 -11.42 0.41
C ILE A 17 -19.20 -12.54 0.89
N PHE A 18 -18.73 -13.79 0.91
CA PHE A 18 -19.56 -14.91 1.35
C PHE A 18 -19.86 -14.90 2.85
N THR A 19 -18.93 -14.42 3.67
CA THR A 19 -19.13 -14.34 5.12
C THR A 19 -19.72 -13.01 5.59
N ALA A 20 -20.13 -12.13 4.66
CA ALA A 20 -20.71 -10.82 4.93
C ALA A 20 -21.90 -10.89 5.89
N GLN A 21 -22.80 -11.86 5.66
CA GLN A 21 -24.01 -12.06 6.45
C GLN A 21 -23.73 -12.32 7.93
N TYR A 22 -22.55 -12.89 8.24
CA TYR A 22 -22.15 -13.22 9.60
C TYR A 22 -21.34 -12.09 10.27
N HIS A 23 -20.41 -11.49 9.55
CA HIS A 23 -19.47 -10.52 10.12
C HIS A 23 -20.04 -9.09 10.23
N TRP A 24 -20.93 -8.71 9.32
CA TRP A 24 -21.59 -7.40 9.34
C TRP A 24 -22.34 -7.11 10.64
N PRO A 25 -23.21 -8.00 11.17
CA PRO A 25 -23.91 -7.72 12.43
C PRO A 25 -23.01 -7.77 13.67
N LEU A 26 -21.88 -8.48 13.62
CA LEU A 26 -21.01 -8.69 14.78
C LEU A 26 -20.03 -7.53 14.99
N ALA A 27 -19.38 -7.08 13.91
CA ALA A 27 -18.34 -6.05 13.97
C ALA A 27 -18.32 -5.21 12.67
N PRO A 28 -19.34 -4.36 12.44
CA PRO A 28 -19.55 -3.68 11.16
C PRO A 28 -18.38 -2.79 10.74
N VAL A 29 -17.73 -2.13 11.72
CA VAL A 29 -16.58 -1.25 11.46
C VAL A 29 -15.37 -2.04 10.97
N ASN A 30 -15.05 -3.16 11.63
CA ASN A 30 -13.93 -4.00 11.23
C ASN A 30 -14.18 -4.63 9.86
N TYR A 31 -15.41 -5.09 9.61
CA TYR A 31 -15.79 -5.65 8.32
C TYR A 31 -15.67 -4.62 7.19
N ALA A 32 -16.18 -3.40 7.37
CA ALA A 32 -16.08 -2.34 6.37
C ALA A 32 -14.62 -1.94 6.08
N LEU A 33 -13.78 -1.86 7.12
CA LEU A 33 -12.36 -1.56 6.99
C LEU A 33 -11.59 -2.68 6.27
N GLN A 34 -11.87 -3.95 6.60
CA GLN A 34 -11.25 -5.08 5.92
C GLN A 34 -11.66 -5.14 4.45
N LEU A 35 -12.94 -4.92 4.15
CA LEU A 35 -13.44 -4.91 2.78
C LEU A 35 -12.80 -3.77 1.97
N SER A 36 -12.72 -2.56 2.52
CA SER A 36 -12.06 -1.43 1.83
C SER A 36 -10.57 -1.67 1.62
N ALA A 37 -9.85 -2.17 2.63
CA ALA A 37 -8.43 -2.50 2.53
C ALA A 37 -8.15 -3.54 1.43
N VAL A 38 -8.94 -4.62 1.37
CA VAL A 38 -8.78 -5.68 0.37
C VAL A 38 -9.09 -5.19 -1.04
N ILE A 39 -10.13 -4.36 -1.22
CA ILE A 39 -10.47 -3.78 -2.52
C ILE A 39 -9.37 -2.83 -2.99
N THR A 40 -8.91 -1.91 -2.14
CA THR A 40 -7.86 -0.95 -2.49
C THR A 40 -6.54 -1.67 -2.81
N LEU A 41 -6.17 -2.69 -2.02
CA LEU A 41 -5.00 -3.52 -2.30
C LEU A 41 -5.14 -4.27 -3.63
N LEU A 42 -6.31 -4.83 -3.94
CA LEU A 42 -6.54 -5.51 -5.22
C LEU A 42 -6.38 -4.56 -6.41
N VAL A 43 -6.94 -3.35 -6.33
CA VAL A 43 -6.76 -2.31 -7.36
C VAL A 43 -5.29 -1.96 -7.53
N SER A 44 -4.56 -1.77 -6.42
CA SER A 44 -3.12 -1.48 -6.43
C SER A 44 -2.30 -2.59 -7.08
N LEU A 45 -2.63 -3.86 -6.83
CA LEU A 45 -1.95 -5.01 -7.42
C LEU A 45 -2.24 -5.13 -8.92
N ILE A 46 -3.48 -4.88 -9.35
CA ILE A 46 -3.85 -4.87 -10.77
C ILE A 46 -3.13 -3.73 -11.50
N ALA A 47 -3.08 -2.53 -10.92
CA ALA A 47 -2.35 -1.39 -11.48
C ALA A 47 -0.86 -1.71 -11.63
N THR A 48 -0.24 -2.25 -10.58
CA THR A 48 1.18 -2.68 -10.61
C THR A 48 1.42 -3.74 -11.67
N LEU A 49 0.55 -4.75 -11.77
CA LEU A 49 0.69 -5.80 -12.76
C LEU A 49 0.58 -5.25 -14.18
N ASN A 50 -0.36 -4.33 -14.44
CA ASN A 50 -0.49 -3.69 -15.76
C ASN A 50 0.78 -2.91 -16.16
N VAL A 51 1.34 -2.11 -15.25
CA VAL A 51 2.57 -1.34 -15.53
C VAL A 51 3.75 -2.28 -15.78
N VAL A 52 3.90 -3.34 -14.99
CA VAL A 52 4.97 -4.34 -15.18
C VAL A 52 4.81 -5.05 -16.52
N LEU A 53 3.60 -5.48 -16.88
CA LEU A 53 3.34 -6.17 -18.15
C LEU A 53 3.52 -5.27 -19.37
N ASP A 54 3.12 -4.00 -19.28
CA ASP A 54 3.34 -3.02 -20.35
C ASP A 54 4.83 -2.77 -20.56
N THR A 55 5.58 -2.57 -19.47
CA THR A 55 7.04 -2.41 -19.51
C THR A 55 7.70 -3.66 -20.11
N ALA A 56 7.33 -4.85 -19.66
CA ALA A 56 7.86 -6.11 -20.19
C ALA A 56 7.53 -6.30 -21.68
N THR A 57 6.34 -5.87 -22.12
CA THR A 57 5.93 -5.92 -23.53
C THR A 57 6.77 -4.98 -24.38
N ASN A 58 7.01 -3.75 -23.91
CA ASN A 58 7.82 -2.76 -24.62
C ASN A 58 9.28 -3.21 -24.74
N GLU A 59 9.87 -3.72 -23.66
CA GLU A 59 11.22 -4.29 -23.66
C GLU A 59 11.31 -5.51 -24.60
N SER A 60 10.30 -6.38 -24.63
CA SER A 60 10.30 -7.55 -25.53
C SER A 60 10.32 -7.19 -27.02
N ARG A 61 9.83 -6.00 -27.39
CA ARG A 61 9.85 -5.51 -28.77
C ARG A 61 11.23 -5.01 -29.19
N GLN A 62 12.00 -4.47 -28.26
CA GLN A 62 13.35 -3.96 -28.50
C GLN A 62 14.39 -5.08 -28.34
N TRP A 63 14.25 -5.89 -27.28
CA TRP A 63 15.17 -6.94 -26.87
C TRP A 63 14.42 -8.23 -26.48
N PRO A 64 14.04 -9.09 -27.45
CA PRO A 64 13.12 -10.21 -27.22
C PRO A 64 13.61 -11.28 -26.23
N TYR A 65 14.92 -11.31 -25.92
CA TYR A 65 15.52 -12.28 -25.00
C TYR A 65 16.13 -11.64 -23.75
N MET A 66 15.96 -10.33 -23.54
CA MET A 66 16.58 -9.59 -22.44
C MET A 66 15.54 -8.84 -21.62
N LEU A 67 14.60 -9.60 -21.04
CA LEU A 67 13.66 -9.02 -20.07
C LEU A 67 14.40 -8.75 -18.75
N THR A 68 14.22 -7.55 -18.22
CA THR A 68 14.68 -7.22 -16.87
C THR A 68 13.92 -8.08 -15.85
N TYR A 69 14.60 -9.09 -15.31
CA TYR A 69 14.10 -9.94 -14.21
C TYR A 69 14.29 -9.29 -12.83
N ILE A 70 15.00 -8.16 -12.77
CA ILE A 70 15.19 -7.32 -11.59
C ILE A 70 13.91 -6.49 -11.41
N ALA A 71 13.54 -6.16 -10.17
CA ALA A 71 12.31 -5.41 -9.90
C ALA A 71 12.24 -4.15 -10.77
N VAL A 72 11.14 -3.97 -11.50
CA VAL A 72 10.84 -2.71 -12.18
C VAL A 72 10.49 -1.69 -11.11
N ASP A 73 11.23 -0.58 -11.05
CA ASP A 73 10.96 0.51 -10.11
C ASP A 73 9.70 1.28 -10.54
N ILE A 74 8.65 1.23 -9.71
CA ILE A 74 7.35 1.85 -10.00
C ILE A 74 6.86 2.67 -8.78
N PRO A 75 6.89 4.01 -8.85
CA PRO A 75 7.42 4.85 -9.92
C PRO A 75 8.96 4.95 -9.83
N PRO A 76 9.66 5.29 -10.93
CA PRO A 76 11.11 5.46 -10.94
C PRO A 76 11.54 6.74 -10.22
N LEU A 77 11.38 6.78 -8.89
CA LEU A 77 11.67 7.95 -8.04
C LEU A 77 13.17 8.28 -7.95
N GLN A 78 14.04 7.34 -8.31
CA GLN A 78 15.50 7.45 -8.19
C GLN A 78 16.19 7.90 -9.50
N LEU A 79 15.46 7.96 -10.60
CA LEU A 79 16.00 8.34 -11.91
C LEU A 79 15.82 9.86 -12.13
N PRO A 80 16.87 10.59 -12.55
CA PRO A 80 16.80 12.03 -12.79
C PRO A 80 15.82 12.39 -13.92
N ASP A 81 15.63 11.46 -14.85
CA ASP A 81 14.65 11.56 -15.92
C ASP A 81 13.36 10.84 -15.50
N ARG A 82 12.45 11.57 -14.85
CA ARG A 82 11.04 11.16 -14.59
C ARG A 82 10.21 11.02 -15.88
N THR A 83 10.85 10.69 -17.00
CA THR A 83 10.41 10.98 -18.38
C THR A 83 9.18 10.21 -18.85
N GLY A 84 8.64 9.30 -18.04
CA GLY A 84 7.40 8.58 -18.34
C GLY A 84 6.17 9.00 -17.53
N TRP A 85 6.33 9.59 -16.34
CA TRP A 85 5.22 9.77 -15.39
C TRP A 85 4.75 11.23 -15.36
N LYS A 86 3.48 11.45 -15.71
CA LYS A 86 2.85 12.76 -15.51
C LYS A 86 2.72 13.03 -14.00
N GLN A 87 2.87 14.28 -13.58
CA GLN A 87 2.76 14.67 -12.16
C GLN A 87 1.45 14.18 -11.51
N GLY A 88 0.33 14.23 -12.24
CA GLY A 88 -0.96 13.72 -11.77
C GLY A 88 -0.99 12.19 -11.59
N GLU A 89 -0.30 11.45 -12.46
CA GLU A 89 -0.19 9.99 -12.39
C GLU A 89 0.71 9.55 -11.24
N LEU A 90 1.83 10.28 -11.03
CA LEU A 90 2.71 10.09 -9.88
C LEU A 90 1.98 10.37 -8.56
N ALA A 91 1.23 11.48 -8.48
CA ALA A 91 0.43 11.81 -7.31
C ALA A 91 -0.65 10.76 -7.04
N ALA A 92 -1.35 10.30 -8.08
CA ALA A 92 -2.33 9.23 -7.95
C ALA A 92 -1.69 7.93 -7.45
N TRP A 93 -0.50 7.58 -7.95
CA TRP A 93 0.24 6.39 -7.52
C TRP A 93 0.66 6.45 -6.06
N LEU A 94 1.29 7.55 -5.65
CA LEU A 94 1.73 7.74 -4.26
C LEU A 94 0.52 7.81 -3.30
N LEU A 95 -0.59 8.41 -3.73
CA LEU A 95 -1.83 8.41 -2.96
C LEU A 95 -2.43 7.01 -2.85
N MET A 96 -2.41 6.21 -3.92
CA MET A 96 -2.87 4.82 -3.90
C MET A 96 -2.04 3.98 -2.92
N ASN A 97 -0.72 4.15 -2.91
CA ASN A 97 0.15 3.46 -1.96
C ASN A 97 -0.13 3.93 -0.53
N ALA A 98 -0.25 5.24 -0.31
CA ALA A 98 -0.48 5.83 1.01
C ALA A 98 -1.81 5.35 1.60
N THR A 99 -2.86 5.35 0.78
CA THR A 99 -4.18 4.87 1.18
C THR A 99 -4.20 3.36 1.43
N THR A 100 -3.53 2.56 0.60
CA THR A 100 -3.39 1.11 0.81
C THR A 100 -2.67 0.81 2.13
N SER A 101 -1.54 1.45 2.38
CA SER A 101 -0.78 1.27 3.62
C SER A 101 -1.57 1.73 4.85
N ALA A 102 -2.24 2.89 4.78
CA ALA A 102 -3.08 3.38 5.86
C ALA A 102 -4.22 2.42 6.19
N LEU A 103 -4.95 1.92 5.18
CA LEU A 103 -6.05 0.97 5.37
C LEU A 103 -5.58 -0.34 5.99
N ILE A 104 -4.43 -0.86 5.57
CA ILE A 104 -3.84 -2.08 6.14
C ILE A 104 -3.43 -1.84 7.61
N GLN A 105 -2.77 -0.73 7.92
CA GLN A 105 -2.38 -0.43 9.30
C GLN A 105 -3.60 -0.20 10.21
N ILE A 106 -4.62 0.50 9.73
CA ILE A 106 -5.86 0.74 10.48
C ILE A 106 -6.61 -0.58 10.73
N THR A 107 -6.70 -1.47 9.74
CA THR A 107 -7.32 -2.79 9.94
C THR A 107 -6.57 -3.63 10.96
N HIS A 108 -5.24 -3.60 10.96
CA HIS A 108 -4.43 -4.29 11.94
C HIS A 108 -4.62 -3.73 13.36
N ILE A 109 -4.63 -2.40 13.51
CA ILE A 109 -4.93 -1.73 14.78
C ILE A 109 -6.33 -2.12 15.27
N GLN A 110 -7.33 -2.05 14.39
CA GLN A 110 -8.70 -2.42 14.72
C GLN A 110 -8.78 -3.89 15.19
N PHE A 111 -8.10 -4.80 14.50
CA PHE A 111 -8.02 -6.21 14.89
C PHE A 111 -7.42 -6.38 16.29
N LEU A 112 -6.29 -5.73 16.59
CA LEU A 112 -5.67 -5.78 17.93
C LEU A 112 -6.61 -5.24 19.01
N THR A 113 -7.35 -4.16 18.73
CA THR A 113 -8.31 -3.60 19.70
C THR A 113 -9.55 -4.47 19.95
N LEU A 114 -9.82 -5.46 19.07
CA LEU A 114 -10.82 -6.49 19.30
C LEU A 114 -10.26 -7.68 20.08
N LEU A 115 -8.97 -8.01 19.89
CA LEU A 115 -8.30 -9.11 20.60
C LEU A 115 -8.05 -8.76 22.08
N PHE A 116 -7.76 -7.50 22.38
CA PHE A 116 -7.51 -6.98 23.72
C PHE A 116 -8.69 -6.10 24.20
N PRO A 117 -9.70 -6.67 24.89
CA PRO A 117 -10.93 -5.95 25.23
C PRO A 117 -10.77 -4.95 26.38
N SER A 118 -9.64 -4.93 27.09
CA SER A 118 -9.39 -4.01 28.20
C SER A 118 -9.38 -2.56 27.71
N SER A 119 -10.06 -1.67 28.43
CA SER A 119 -10.16 -0.25 28.09
C SER A 119 -8.81 0.48 28.13
N LEU A 120 -7.88 0.04 29.00
CA LEU A 120 -6.52 0.57 29.07
C LEU A 120 -5.67 0.10 27.89
N GLU A 121 -5.74 -1.18 27.55
CA GLU A 121 -4.99 -1.77 26.43
C GLU A 121 -5.43 -1.17 25.10
N ARG A 122 -6.73 -1.02 24.88
CA ARG A 122 -7.28 -0.36 23.67
C ARG A 122 -6.78 1.08 23.54
N ARG A 123 -6.77 1.86 24.62
CA ARG A 123 -6.26 3.25 24.61
C ARG A 123 -4.77 3.30 24.34
N LEU A 124 -3.99 2.39 24.96
CA LEU A 124 -2.55 2.31 24.75
C LEU A 124 -2.20 1.98 23.29
N ILE A 125 -2.88 0.98 22.72
CA ILE A 125 -2.71 0.59 21.30
C ILE A 125 -3.02 1.77 20.38
N PHE A 126 -4.13 2.48 20.63
CA PHE A 126 -4.53 3.60 19.77
C PHE A 126 -3.58 4.80 19.86
N ILE A 127 -3.11 5.14 21.07
CA ILE A 127 -2.16 6.25 21.29
C ILE A 127 -0.78 5.93 20.71
N LEU A 128 -0.36 4.67 20.74
CA LEU A 128 0.96 4.27 20.25
C LEU A 128 0.97 4.06 18.73
N LEU A 129 0.05 3.25 18.21
CA LEU A 129 0.06 2.83 16.80
C LEU A 129 -0.67 3.83 15.87
N GLY A 130 -1.68 4.54 16.37
CA GLY A 130 -2.46 5.49 15.58
C GLY A 130 -1.61 6.61 14.96
N PRO A 131 -0.81 7.35 15.76
CA PRO A 131 0.08 8.39 15.23
C PRO A 131 1.13 7.84 14.28
N LEU A 132 1.68 6.66 14.57
CA LEU A 132 2.69 6.03 13.72
C LEU A 132 2.13 5.71 12.33
N ALA A 133 0.90 5.19 12.26
CA ALA A 133 0.24 4.89 10.99
C ALA A 133 -0.03 6.15 10.16
N ILE A 134 -0.41 7.26 10.81
CA ILE A 134 -0.62 8.54 10.13
C ILE A 134 0.70 9.06 9.56
N VAL A 135 1.77 9.06 10.35
CA VAL A 135 3.09 9.51 9.89
C VAL A 135 3.58 8.65 8.73
N ALA A 136 3.42 7.33 8.80
CA ALA A 136 3.80 6.42 7.73
C ALA A 136 3.07 6.72 6.42
N ALA A 137 1.75 6.99 6.46
CA ALA A 137 0.98 7.35 5.29
C ALA A 137 1.42 8.70 4.68
N ILE A 138 1.69 9.70 5.53
CA ILE A 138 2.19 11.02 5.08
C ILE A 138 3.58 10.89 4.46
N MET A 139 4.45 10.05 5.05
CA MET A 139 5.80 9.83 4.56
C MET A 139 5.83 9.24 3.15
N GLN A 140 4.76 8.58 2.69
CA GLN A 140 4.65 8.09 1.30
C GLN A 140 4.41 9.19 0.27
N LEU A 141 3.97 10.39 0.69
CA LEU A 141 3.75 11.53 -0.19
C LEU A 141 4.97 12.45 -0.30
N VAL A 142 6.00 12.27 0.53
CA VAL A 142 7.24 13.07 0.55
C VAL A 142 7.91 13.20 -0.83
N PRO A 143 7.98 12.14 -1.67
CA PRO A 143 8.62 12.25 -2.99
C PRO A 143 7.92 13.21 -3.99
N LEU A 144 6.73 13.72 -3.68
CA LEU A 144 6.02 14.70 -4.53
C LEU A 144 6.65 16.10 -4.52
N ASN A 145 7.39 16.45 -3.46
CA ASN A 145 7.89 17.80 -3.23
C ASN A 145 9.41 17.95 -3.47
N ASP A 146 10.00 17.05 -4.26
CA ASP A 146 11.46 16.89 -4.47
C ASP A 146 12.21 18.10 -5.05
N ASP A 147 11.55 19.20 -5.45
CA ASP A 147 12.28 20.42 -5.83
C ASP A 147 12.96 21.13 -4.62
N ASP A 148 12.53 20.84 -3.38
CA ASP A 148 13.04 21.50 -2.14
C ASP A 148 13.33 20.53 -0.98
N ALA A 149 13.25 19.20 -1.18
CA ALA A 149 13.33 18.22 -0.10
C ALA A 149 14.79 17.93 0.32
N ASP A 150 15.21 18.56 1.41
CA ASP A 150 16.45 18.30 2.14
C ASP A 150 16.67 16.78 2.31
N GLY A 151 17.79 16.21 1.83
CA GLY A 151 18.01 14.74 1.74
C GLY A 151 17.90 13.97 3.06
N LYS A 152 17.78 14.68 4.18
CA LYS A 152 17.46 14.14 5.50
C LYS A 152 15.99 13.72 5.63
N LEU A 153 15.05 14.45 5.02
CA LEU A 153 13.61 14.13 5.05
C LEU A 153 13.29 12.85 4.27
N THR A 154 13.93 12.66 3.11
CA THR A 154 13.76 11.44 2.31
C THR A 154 14.34 10.21 3.02
N SER A 155 15.47 10.35 3.72
CA SER A 155 16.04 9.28 4.54
C SER A 155 15.15 8.89 5.74
N LEU A 156 14.56 9.88 6.42
CA LEU A 156 13.61 9.67 7.51
C LEU A 156 12.32 9.04 7.02
N ALA A 157 11.79 9.50 5.88
CA ALA A 157 10.62 8.91 5.24
C ALA A 157 10.85 7.44 4.89
N GLY A 158 12.00 7.11 4.29
CA GLY A 158 12.39 5.74 3.99
C GLY A 158 12.52 4.86 5.24
N ALA A 159 13.10 5.40 6.33
CA ALA A 159 13.22 4.67 7.59
C ALA A 159 11.85 4.37 8.22
N VAL A 160 10.95 5.36 8.26
CA VAL A 160 9.59 5.18 8.79
C VAL A 160 8.78 4.22 7.93
N GLN A 161 8.86 4.34 6.60
CA GLN A 161 8.19 3.40 5.69
C GLN A 161 8.72 1.98 5.87
N ASN A 162 10.03 1.80 6.00
CA ASN A 162 10.61 0.47 6.24
C ASN A 162 10.16 -0.13 7.56
N VAL A 163 10.06 0.65 8.64
CA VAL A 163 9.55 0.17 9.93
C VAL A 163 8.07 -0.21 9.86
N CYS A 164 7.27 0.54 9.08
CA CYS A 164 5.83 0.27 8.94
C CYS A 164 5.48 -0.78 7.88
N ASN A 165 6.39 -1.07 6.95
CA ASN A 165 6.24 -2.11 5.92
C ASN A 165 6.94 -3.44 6.31
N ALA A 166 7.75 -3.46 7.37
CA ALA A 166 8.38 -4.66 7.93
C ALA A 166 7.40 -5.47 8.79
#